data_AF-A0A7C2S3J0-F1
#
_entry.id   AF-A0A7C2S3J0-F1
#
_cell.length_a   1.000
_cell.length_b   1.000
_cell.length_c   1.000
_cell.angle_alpha   90.00
_cell.angle_beta   90.00
_cell.angle_gamma   90.00
#
_symmetry.space_group_name_H-M   'P 1'
#
loop_
_entity.id
_entity.type
_entity.pdbx_description
1 polymer ?
#
loop_
_entity_poly.entity_id
_entity_poly.type
_entity_poly.pdbx_seq_one_letter_code
_entity_poly.pdbx_strand_id
1 'polypeptide(L)'
;MASETFTPARIDIDERGVPHSPDYGDVYYSADGGLAETDYVFLQGNGLPGRWMGRERFIIGETGFGTGQNVLAAARLFLDTAPAAATLHVVSVEKHPIPKADLARLYPADHPLADLAGDLVANYPDLIPGAHRLELAGGRIVLTLLF
;
A
#
# COMPACT_ATOMS: atom_id res chain seq x y z
N MET A 1 -10.23 -23.35 18.62
CA MET A 1 -10.21 -21.93 18.20
C MET A 1 -10.85 -21.91 16.83
N ALA A 2 -12.00 -21.26 16.66
CA ALA A 2 -12.55 -21.07 15.33
C ALA A 2 -11.52 -20.28 14.52
N SER A 3 -11.23 -20.69 13.29
CA SER A 3 -10.48 -19.84 12.36
C SER A 3 -11.28 -18.54 12.27
N GLU A 4 -10.73 -17.42 12.73
CA GLU A 4 -11.29 -16.14 12.36
C GLU A 4 -11.29 -16.10 10.83
N THR A 5 -12.43 -15.80 10.22
CA THR A 5 -12.56 -15.75 8.77
C THR A 5 -13.01 -14.35 8.43
N PHE A 6 -12.19 -13.62 7.69
CA PHE A 6 -12.58 -12.37 7.06
C PHE A 6 -13.17 -12.62 5.68
N THR A 7 -13.90 -11.63 5.17
CA THR A 7 -14.43 -11.64 3.81
C THR A 7 -13.52 -10.76 2.96
N PRO A 8 -12.88 -11.30 1.89
CA PRO A 8 -12.09 -10.49 0.97
C PRO A 8 -12.92 -9.36 0.35
N ALA A 9 -12.27 -8.23 0.06
CA ALA A 9 -12.93 -7.12 -0.61
C ALA A 9 -13.34 -7.50 -2.03
N ARG A 10 -14.50 -7.00 -2.46
CA ARG A 10 -14.86 -6.96 -3.89
C ARG A 10 -14.37 -5.64 -4.46
N ILE A 11 -13.75 -5.71 -5.64
CA ILE A 11 -13.33 -4.53 -6.39
C ILE A 11 -13.88 -4.63 -7.79
N ASP A 12 -14.51 -3.54 -8.18
CA ASP A 12 -14.86 -3.26 -9.55
C ASP A 12 -14.01 -2.06 -9.99
N ILE A 13 -13.60 -2.06 -11.27
CA ILE A 13 -12.81 -0.99 -11.87
C ILE A 13 -13.67 -0.36 -12.95
N ASP A 14 -13.92 0.94 -12.88
CA ASP A 14 -14.73 1.65 -13.86
C ASP A 14 -14.00 1.83 -15.21
N GLU A 15 -14.68 2.38 -16.22
CA GLU A 15 -14.11 2.62 -17.56
C GLU A 15 -12.90 3.59 -17.55
N ARG A 16 -12.71 4.34 -16.47
CA ARG A 16 -11.60 5.27 -16.26
C ARG A 16 -10.46 4.66 -15.44
N GLY A 17 -10.57 3.38 -15.06
CA GLY A 17 -9.55 2.68 -14.28
C GLY A 17 -9.65 2.92 -12.77
N VAL A 18 -10.76 3.47 -12.28
CA VAL A 18 -10.93 3.79 -10.86
C VAL A 18 -11.46 2.59 -10.10
N PRO A 19 -10.77 2.11 -9.05
CA PRO A 19 -11.28 1.04 -8.21
C PRO A 19 -12.35 1.56 -7.24
N HIS A 20 -13.51 0.93 -7.25
CA HIS A 20 -14.58 1.15 -6.29
C HIS A 20 -14.84 -0.08 -5.43
N SER A 21 -15.25 0.16 -4.18
CA SER A 21 -15.74 -0.87 -3.28
C SER A 21 -17.26 -0.94 -3.38
N PRO A 22 -17.85 -1.99 -3.96
CA PRO A 22 -19.30 -2.17 -3.99
C PRO A 22 -19.90 -2.34 -2.57
N ASP A 23 -19.09 -2.80 -1.61
CA ASP A 23 -19.52 -3.05 -0.24
C ASP A 23 -19.68 -1.77 0.58
N TYR A 24 -18.86 -0.74 0.29
CA TYR A 24 -18.93 0.56 0.95
C TYR A 24 -19.59 1.65 0.10
N GLY A 25 -19.77 1.40 -1.20
CA GLY A 25 -20.33 2.38 -2.14
C GLY A 25 -19.41 3.58 -2.37
N ASP A 26 -18.11 3.40 -2.19
CA ASP A 26 -17.10 4.46 -2.26
C ASP A 26 -15.90 4.06 -3.12
N VAL A 27 -15.14 5.04 -3.60
CA VAL A 27 -13.91 4.85 -4.38
C VAL A 27 -12.72 4.67 -3.44
N TYR A 28 -11.74 3.84 -3.81
CA TYR A 28 -10.51 3.71 -3.03
C TYR A 28 -9.59 4.93 -3.20
N TYR A 29 -9.63 5.56 -4.37
CA TYR A 29 -8.96 6.83 -4.67
C TYR A 29 -9.60 7.48 -5.90
N SER A 30 -9.44 8.80 -6.05
CA SER A 30 -10.01 9.56 -7.16
C SER A 30 -9.26 9.35 -8.49
N ALA A 31 -9.99 9.34 -9.61
CA ALA A 31 -9.45 9.18 -10.97
C ALA A 31 -8.43 10.26 -11.36
N ASP A 32 -8.74 11.50 -10.98
CA ASP A 32 -8.01 12.68 -11.42
C ASP A 32 -6.95 13.15 -10.41
N GLY A 33 -6.68 12.38 -9.35
CA GLY A 33 -5.85 12.89 -8.26
C GLY A 33 -5.44 11.95 -7.14
N GLY A 34 -5.66 10.63 -7.23
CA GLY A 34 -5.32 9.70 -6.14
C GLY A 34 -3.92 9.91 -5.56
N LEU A 35 -2.89 9.95 -6.42
CA LEU A 35 -1.51 10.19 -5.97
C LEU A 35 -1.29 11.59 -5.39
N ALA A 36 -1.88 12.63 -5.99
CA ALA A 36 -1.73 14.01 -5.49
C ALA A 36 -2.40 14.18 -4.12
N GLU A 37 -3.53 13.52 -3.89
CA GLU A 37 -4.22 13.47 -2.61
C GLU A 37 -3.40 12.71 -1.57
N THR A 38 -2.88 11.53 -1.90
CA THR A 38 -1.94 10.79 -1.04
C THR A 38 -0.71 11.64 -0.71
N ASP A 39 -0.13 12.33 -1.69
CA ASP A 39 1.03 13.21 -1.47
C ASP A 39 0.70 14.33 -0.50
N TYR A 40 -0.45 14.99 -0.65
CA TYR A 40 -0.85 16.11 0.19
C TYR A 40 -1.28 15.68 1.60
N VAL A 41 -2.22 14.74 1.71
CA VAL A 41 -2.85 14.36 2.97
C VAL A 41 -1.96 13.42 3.76
N PHE A 42 -1.40 12.39 3.12
CA PHE A 42 -0.65 11.35 3.79
C PHE A 42 0.83 11.73 3.95
N LEU A 43 1.53 12.07 2.86
CA LEU A 43 2.97 12.31 2.92
C LEU A 43 3.32 13.68 3.51
N GLN A 44 2.83 14.76 2.90
CA GLN A 44 3.08 16.13 3.38
C GLN A 44 2.39 16.36 4.73
N GLY A 45 1.17 15.88 4.92
CA GLY A 45 0.46 15.95 6.20
C GLY A 45 1.22 15.30 7.37
N ASN A 46 2.07 14.30 7.10
CA ASN A 46 2.95 13.70 8.10
C ASN A 46 4.35 14.32 8.17
N GLY A 47 4.66 15.35 7.38
CA GLY A 47 5.98 16.00 7.35
C GLY A 47 7.07 15.15 6.67
N LEU A 48 6.69 14.33 5.69
CA LEU A 48 7.61 13.51 4.90
C LEU A 48 8.05 14.29 3.65
N PRO A 49 9.30 14.13 3.18
CA PRO A 49 10.33 13.20 3.66
C PRO A 49 11.11 13.70 4.89
N GLY A 50 10.94 14.96 5.32
CA GLY A 50 11.81 15.62 6.29
C GLY A 50 12.06 14.83 7.59
N ARG A 51 11.07 14.11 8.09
CA ARG A 51 11.19 13.34 9.35
C ARG A 51 12.09 12.11 9.29
N TRP A 52 12.26 11.49 8.12
CA TRP A 52 13.12 10.30 7.98
C TRP A 52 14.55 10.64 7.55
N MET A 53 14.84 11.90 7.23
CA MET A 53 16.20 12.34 6.93
C MET A 53 17.11 12.15 8.15
N GLY A 54 18.30 11.57 7.90
CA GLY A 54 19.28 11.27 8.95
C GLY A 54 18.92 10.09 9.86
N ARG A 55 17.87 9.32 9.55
CA ARG A 55 17.52 8.10 10.29
C ARG A 55 17.93 6.86 9.52
N GLU A 56 18.39 5.85 10.25
CA GLU A 56 18.64 4.50 9.72
C GLU A 56 17.34 3.70 9.52
N ARG A 57 16.29 4.04 10.28
CA ARG A 57 14.98 3.39 10.19
C ARG A 57 13.87 4.38 10.45
N PHE A 58 12.79 4.28 9.67
CA PHE A 58 11.52 4.98 9.89
C PHE A 58 10.36 4.00 9.89
N ILE A 59 9.35 4.23 10.72
CA ILE A 59 8.19 3.34 10.86
C ILE A 59 6.90 4.14 10.68
N ILE A 60 6.01 3.65 9.83
CA ILE A 60 4.65 4.17 9.63
C ILE A 60 3.65 3.14 10.15
N GLY A 61 2.63 3.61 10.87
CA GLY A 61 1.45 2.83 11.22
C GLY A 61 0.26 3.35 10.41
N GLU A 62 -0.47 2.44 9.77
CA GLU A 62 -1.63 2.73 8.93
C GLU A 62 -2.83 1.87 9.35
N THR A 63 -4.02 2.47 9.27
CA THR A 63 -5.30 1.78 9.44
C THR A 63 -6.05 1.80 8.11
N GLY A 64 -6.29 0.62 7.52
CA GLY A 64 -6.83 0.47 6.18
C GLY A 64 -5.71 0.44 5.15
N PHE A 65 -5.31 -0.75 4.71
CA PHE A 65 -4.33 -0.91 3.64
C PHE A 65 -4.96 -0.58 2.28
N GLY A 66 -6.22 -1.01 2.07
CA GLY A 66 -6.95 -0.88 0.83
C GLY A 66 -6.13 -1.38 -0.35
N THR A 67 -5.93 -0.51 -1.34
CA THR A 67 -5.16 -0.77 -2.57
C THR A 67 -3.65 -0.74 -2.35
N GLY A 68 -3.19 -0.34 -1.17
CA GLY A 68 -1.78 -0.14 -0.84
C GLY A 68 -1.20 1.18 -1.36
N GLN A 69 -2.01 2.09 -1.92
CA GLN A 69 -1.52 3.32 -2.56
C GLN A 69 -0.65 4.17 -1.64
N ASN A 70 -1.08 4.40 -0.39
CA ASN A 70 -0.31 5.20 0.58
C ASN A 70 1.03 4.53 0.91
N VAL A 71 1.04 3.21 1.10
CA VAL A 71 2.25 2.42 1.35
C VAL A 71 3.22 2.53 0.17
N LEU A 72 2.72 2.35 -1.05
CA LEU A 72 3.52 2.40 -2.28
C LEU A 72 4.05 3.81 -2.55
N ALA A 73 3.25 4.85 -2.32
CA ALA A 73 3.68 6.24 -2.45
C ALA A 73 4.75 6.61 -1.40
N ALA A 74 4.57 6.20 -0.15
CA ALA A 74 5.57 6.40 0.89
C ALA A 74 6.86 5.63 0.60
N ALA A 75 6.76 4.38 0.11
CA ALA A 75 7.89 3.58 -0.31
C ALA A 75 8.66 4.26 -1.44
N ARG A 76 7.95 4.77 -2.47
CA ARG A 76 8.57 5.51 -3.58
C ARG A 76 9.32 6.74 -3.07
N LEU A 77 8.66 7.60 -2.29
CA LEU A 77 9.28 8.80 -1.75
C LEU A 77 10.47 8.47 -0.84
N PHE A 78 10.39 7.40 -0.06
CA PHE A 78 11.49 6.94 0.79
C PHE A 78 12.70 6.48 -0.03
N LEU A 79 12.49 5.68 -1.07
CA LEU A 79 13.57 5.23 -1.96
C LEU A 79 14.24 6.40 -2.67
N ASP A 80 13.48 7.42 -3.05
CA ASP A 80 13.97 8.60 -3.76
C ASP A 80 14.74 9.58 -2.84
N THR A 81 14.46 9.59 -1.54
CA THR A 81 14.95 10.66 -0.64
C THR A 81 15.78 10.19 0.54
N ALA A 82 15.59 8.96 1.03
CA ALA A 82 16.27 8.47 2.22
C ALA A 82 17.70 7.98 1.91
N PRO A 83 18.64 8.08 2.87
CA PRO A 83 20.00 7.55 2.70
C PRO A 83 19.98 6.07 2.29
N ALA A 84 20.86 5.62 1.39
CA ALA A 84 20.83 4.28 0.79
C ALA A 84 20.84 3.09 1.78
N ALA A 85 21.38 3.27 2.99
CA ALA A 85 21.40 2.24 4.03
C ALA A 85 20.14 2.23 4.92
N ALA A 86 19.27 3.24 4.80
CA ALA A 86 18.09 3.35 5.64
C ALA A 86 16.98 2.37 5.23
N THR A 87 16.07 2.08 6.15
CA THR A 87 14.91 1.19 5.93
C THR A 87 13.60 1.86 6.31
N LEU A 88 12.55 1.62 5.51
CA LEU A 88 11.18 1.99 5.84
C LEU A 88 10.44 0.75 6.29
N HIS A 89 9.78 0.84 7.44
CA HIS A 89 8.85 -0.18 7.91
C HIS A 89 7.45 0.41 7.88
N VAL A 90 6.50 -0.32 7.33
CA VAL A 90 5.09 0.05 7.35
C VAL A 90 4.33 -1.07 8.03
N VAL A 91 3.50 -0.73 9.02
CA VAL A 91 2.57 -1.65 9.67
C VAL A 91 1.17 -1.21 9.29
N SER A 92 0.45 -2.03 8.54
CA SER A 92 -0.89 -1.71 8.06
C SER A 92 -1.88 -2.80 8.46
N VAL A 93 -3.10 -2.40 8.80
CA VAL A 93 -4.19 -3.29 9.19
C VAL A 93 -5.26 -3.24 8.10
N GLU A 94 -5.73 -4.39 7.66
CA GLU A 94 -6.77 -4.52 6.64
C GLU A 94 -7.83 -5.54 7.05
N LYS A 95 -9.09 -5.11 7.06
CA LYS A 95 -10.22 -5.96 7.45
C LYS A 95 -10.74 -6.78 6.27
N HIS A 96 -10.64 -6.24 5.06
CA HIS A 96 -11.16 -6.81 3.84
C HIS A 96 -10.06 -6.83 2.78
N PRO A 97 -9.08 -7.74 2.88
CA PRO A 97 -7.96 -7.73 1.96
C PRO A 97 -8.42 -8.02 0.53
N ILE A 98 -7.83 -7.30 -0.41
CA ILE A 98 -8.12 -7.42 -1.84
C ILE A 98 -7.47 -8.71 -2.37
N PRO A 99 -8.17 -9.52 -3.17
CA PRO A 99 -7.55 -10.66 -3.85
C PRO A 99 -6.35 -10.24 -4.70
N LYS A 100 -5.27 -11.03 -4.63
CA LYS A 100 -4.02 -10.78 -5.39
C LYS A 100 -4.26 -10.52 -6.88
N ALA A 101 -5.21 -11.23 -7.49
CA ALA A 101 -5.56 -11.08 -8.90
C ALA A 101 -6.17 -9.70 -9.22
N ASP A 102 -6.94 -9.12 -8.29
CA ASP A 102 -7.53 -7.80 -8.44
C ASP A 102 -6.49 -6.71 -8.15
N LEU A 103 -5.67 -6.89 -7.11
CA LEU A 103 -4.55 -6.01 -6.78
C LEU A 103 -3.59 -5.83 -7.97
N ALA A 104 -3.32 -6.92 -8.70
CA ALA A 104 -2.46 -6.92 -9.90
C ALA A 104 -2.98 -6.05 -11.05
N ARG A 105 -4.27 -5.67 -11.03
CA ARG A 105 -4.92 -4.88 -12.08
C ARG A 105 -4.99 -3.39 -11.76
N LEU A 106 -4.67 -3.00 -10.53
CA LEU A 106 -4.84 -1.61 -10.06
C LEU A 106 -3.76 -0.65 -10.57
N TYR A 107 -2.57 -1.17 -10.85
CA TYR A 107 -1.40 -0.36 -11.20
C TYR A 107 -0.89 -0.79 -12.59
N PRO A 108 -1.40 -0.19 -13.68
CA PRO A 108 -0.95 -0.50 -15.04
C PRO A 108 0.53 -0.13 -15.22
N ALA A 109 1.16 -0.68 -16.27
CA ALA A 109 2.61 -0.59 -16.46
C ALA A 109 3.18 0.83 -16.61
N ASP A 110 2.35 1.79 -17.02
CA ASP A 110 2.69 3.21 -17.14
C ASP A 110 2.47 4.01 -15.84
N HIS A 111 1.87 3.38 -14.81
CA HIS A 111 1.63 4.02 -13.53
C HIS A 111 2.96 4.29 -12.79
N PRO A 112 3.13 5.46 -12.12
CA PRO A 112 4.37 5.78 -11.39
C PRO A 112 4.78 4.80 -10.29
N LEU A 113 3.81 4.03 -9.78
CA LEU A 113 4.00 3.01 -8.75
C LEU A 113 4.11 1.58 -9.31
N ALA A 114 4.08 1.37 -10.63
CA ALA A 114 3.95 0.05 -11.25
C ALA A 114 5.01 -0.95 -10.77
N ASP A 115 6.29 -0.54 -10.69
CA ASP A 115 7.37 -1.43 -10.26
C ASP A 115 7.20 -1.90 -8.81
N LEU A 116 6.88 -0.98 -7.90
CA LEU A 116 6.64 -1.29 -6.49
C LEU A 116 5.35 -2.10 -6.30
N ALA A 117 4.32 -1.81 -7.09
CA ALA A 117 3.08 -2.58 -7.11
C ALA A 117 3.33 -4.01 -7.61
N GLY A 118 4.16 -4.19 -8.63
CA GLY A 118 4.58 -5.50 -9.12
C GLY A 118 5.31 -6.31 -8.05
N ASP A 119 6.21 -5.68 -7.31
CA ASP A 119 6.93 -6.30 -6.19
C ASP A 119 5.98 -6.67 -5.04
N LEU A 120 5.05 -5.77 -4.70
CA LEU A 120 3.99 -6.03 -3.73
C LEU A 120 3.15 -7.24 -4.14
N VAL A 121 2.67 -7.28 -5.38
CA VAL A 121 1.85 -8.37 -5.92
C VAL A 121 2.63 -9.68 -5.92
N ALA A 122 3.90 -9.66 -6.30
CA ALA A 122 4.76 -10.85 -6.29
C ALA A 122 4.85 -11.46 -4.89
N ASN A 123 5.02 -10.63 -3.86
CA ASN A 123 5.14 -11.02 -2.46
C ASN A 123 3.81 -11.05 -1.68
N TYR A 124 2.68 -10.75 -2.32
CA TYR A 124 1.40 -10.62 -1.63
C TYR A 124 0.99 -11.96 -0.99
N PRO A 125 0.63 -11.98 0.30
CA PRO A 125 0.36 -13.20 1.04
C PRO A 125 -0.96 -13.85 0.59
N ASP A 126 -1.11 -15.12 0.94
CA ASP A 126 -2.42 -15.75 0.91
C ASP A 126 -3.36 -15.04 1.90
N LEU A 127 -4.65 -15.05 1.56
CA LEU A 127 -5.69 -14.41 2.36
C LEU A 127 -6.04 -15.27 3.59
N ILE A 128 -5.11 -15.34 4.53
CA ILE A 128 -5.25 -16.03 5.82
C ILE A 128 -5.04 -15.05 6.98
N PRO A 129 -5.79 -15.17 8.10
CA PRO A 129 -5.66 -14.25 9.23
C PRO A 129 -4.26 -14.19 9.83
N GLY A 130 -3.88 -13.02 10.32
CA GLY A 130 -2.64 -12.81 11.06
C GLY A 130 -1.67 -11.82 10.43
N ALA A 131 -0.41 -11.89 10.88
CA ALA A 131 0.63 -10.96 10.48
C ALA A 131 1.49 -11.52 9.36
N HIS A 132 1.49 -10.81 8.23
CA HIS A 132 2.26 -11.14 7.04
C HIS A 132 3.38 -10.13 6.86
N ARG A 133 4.62 -10.60 6.75
CA ARG A 133 5.77 -9.72 6.54
C ARG A 133 6.29 -9.86 5.12
N LEU A 134 6.28 -8.75 4.38
CA LEU A 134 6.74 -8.64 3.01
C LEU A 134 8.00 -7.75 3.00
N GLU A 135 8.97 -8.14 2.17
CA GLU A 135 10.15 -7.34 1.89
C GLU A 135 10.11 -6.91 0.43
N LEU A 136 10.08 -5.59 0.20
CA LEU A 136 10.03 -4.98 -1.12
C LEU A 136 11.30 -4.17 -1.37
N ALA A 137 11.59 -3.90 -2.63
CA ALA A 137 12.76 -3.15 -3.11
C ALA A 137 14.07 -3.68 -2.49
N GLY A 138 14.25 -5.01 -2.53
CA GLY A 138 15.42 -5.68 -1.98
C GLY A 138 15.55 -5.57 -0.45
N GLY A 139 14.42 -5.45 0.26
CA GLY A 139 14.37 -5.38 1.72
C GLY A 139 14.53 -3.97 2.30
N ARG A 140 14.65 -2.93 1.46
CA ARG A 140 14.65 -1.54 1.93
C ARG A 140 13.30 -1.09 2.45
N ILE A 141 12.22 -1.70 1.96
CA ILE A 141 10.86 -1.46 2.40
C ILE A 141 10.33 -2.75 3.01
N VAL A 142 9.89 -2.67 4.26
CA VAL A 142 9.35 -3.80 5.02
C VAL A 142 7.89 -3.50 5.33
N LEU A 143 6.97 -4.25 4.73
CA LEU A 143 5.54 -4.16 5.01
C LEU A 143 5.13 -5.28 5.95
N THR A 144 4.56 -4.93 7.10
CA THR A 144 3.81 -5.85 7.96
C THR A 144 2.33 -5.61 7.74
N LEU A 145 1.65 -6.56 7.13
CA LEU A 145 0.24 -6.50 6.79
C LEU A 145 -0.55 -7.41 7.73
N LEU A 146 -1.47 -6.83 8.48
CA LEU A 146 -2.32 -7.51 9.44
C LEU A 146 -3.71 -7.71 8.81
N PHE A 147 -4.08 -8.98 8.60
CA PHE A 147 -5.42 -9.38 8.17
C PHE A 147 -6.26 -9.86 9.35
#